data_AF-A0A813ENW0-F1
#
_entry.id   AF-A0A813ENW0-F1
#
_cell.length_a   1.000
_cell.length_b   1.000
_cell.length_c   1.000
_cell.angle_alpha   90.00
_cell.angle_beta   90.00
_cell.angle_gamma   90.00
#
_symmetry.space_group_name_H-M   'P 1'
#
loop_
_entity.id
_entity.type
_entity.pdbx_description
1 polymer ?
#
loop_
_entity_poly.entity_id
_entity_poly.type
_entity_poly.pdbx_seq_one_letter_code
_entity_poly.pdbx_strand_id
1 'polypeptide(L)'
;MGLRAPYAGGFGVGHGQQTHTRGINICAEQLPDGKGTIIWMDTEGLFSSEDARSSYGPKIFSLALLFSSTVLLNNVKVLNDQFFAFFAEQQQVQGLQAEGLPEGNLSVVWVLQQPISYDATSATSRSQLEAFLGLPGDETRERVQRGFRHLIQEVPAAANDFRLWSKLDQLEDEQLLLEYVDAASMLRSLVLRELASARPMQAASVATQLRMYVELVQNEHFSGALAKEAFEESEIARLCGGFANAAEELAGEMPSTSFPEAFVTSQEDLDSKKKDVVENFHLGAASWLQLVLFFILL
;
A
#
# COMPACT_ATOMS: atom_id res chain seq x y z
N MET A 1 -8.59 20.59 -2.72
CA MET A 1 -8.84 19.17 -3.10
C MET A 1 -8.20 18.23 -2.08
N GLY A 2 -8.98 17.77 -1.11
CA GLY A 2 -8.55 16.74 -0.12
C GLY A 2 -8.35 15.35 -0.73
N LEU A 3 -8.49 14.29 0.07
CA LEU A 3 -8.51 12.88 -0.39
C LEU A 3 -9.77 12.59 -1.23
N ARG A 4 -9.88 13.18 -2.43
CA ARG A 4 -10.89 12.78 -3.41
C ARG A 4 -10.30 11.67 -4.27
N ALA A 5 -11.04 10.56 -4.39
CA ALA A 5 -10.72 9.55 -5.37
C ALA A 5 -10.93 10.12 -6.80
N PRO A 6 -10.15 9.67 -7.79
CA PRO A 6 -10.04 10.25 -9.14
C PRO A 6 -11.29 10.16 -10.03
N TYR A 7 -12.34 9.41 -9.66
CA TYR A 7 -13.58 9.34 -10.44
C TYR A 7 -14.70 10.19 -9.83
N ALA A 8 -15.61 10.67 -10.69
CA ALA A 8 -16.75 11.50 -10.28
C ALA A 8 -17.53 10.83 -9.14
N GLY A 9 -17.48 11.44 -7.95
CA GLY A 9 -18.15 10.97 -6.73
C GLY A 9 -17.30 10.15 -5.76
N GLY A 10 -16.13 9.62 -6.18
CA GLY A 10 -15.26 8.80 -5.32
C GLY A 10 -15.94 7.58 -4.68
N PHE A 11 -15.32 6.99 -3.65
CA PHE A 11 -15.95 5.89 -2.92
C PHE A 11 -17.29 6.31 -2.32
N GLY A 12 -18.29 5.43 -2.37
CA GLY A 12 -19.59 5.68 -1.74
C GLY A 12 -19.43 5.93 -0.24
N VAL A 13 -20.10 6.96 0.28
CA VAL A 13 -20.05 7.32 1.70
C VAL A 13 -21.38 6.99 2.36
N GLY A 14 -21.33 6.27 3.48
CA GLY A 14 -22.49 6.05 4.33
C GLY A 14 -22.78 7.27 5.19
N HIS A 15 -24.05 7.68 5.25
CA HIS A 15 -24.50 8.78 6.14
C HIS A 15 -25.21 8.29 7.40
N GLY A 16 -25.38 6.98 7.53
CA GLY A 16 -26.05 6.33 8.67
C GLY A 16 -25.07 5.72 9.66
N GLN A 17 -25.61 5.08 10.70
CA GLN A 17 -24.82 4.29 11.67
C GLN A 17 -24.47 2.89 11.15
N GLN A 18 -25.06 2.48 10.03
CA GLN A 18 -24.79 1.19 9.39
C GLN A 18 -23.56 1.26 8.50
N THR A 19 -22.88 0.12 8.41
CA THR A 19 -21.75 -0.08 7.52
C THR A 19 -22.17 0.06 6.07
N HIS A 20 -21.49 0.94 5.34
CA HIS A 20 -21.79 1.22 3.93
C HIS A 20 -20.92 0.38 3.00
N THR A 21 -19.60 0.50 3.12
CA THR A 21 -18.64 -0.32 2.36
C THR A 21 -18.71 -1.77 2.80
N ARG A 22 -18.78 -2.70 1.84
CA ARG A 22 -18.77 -4.15 2.05
C ARG A 22 -17.55 -4.76 1.37
N GLY A 23 -16.75 -5.52 2.09
CA GLY A 23 -15.48 -6.06 1.59
C GLY A 23 -14.41 -4.97 1.37
N ILE A 24 -13.77 -4.98 0.19
CA ILE A 24 -12.73 -4.03 -0.21
C ILE A 24 -13.10 -3.46 -1.58
N ASN A 25 -13.30 -2.15 -1.65
CA ASN A 25 -13.48 -1.40 -2.89
C ASN A 25 -12.13 -0.84 -3.35
N ILE A 26 -11.86 -0.90 -4.65
CA ILE A 26 -10.58 -0.47 -5.21
C ILE A 26 -10.80 0.64 -6.24
N CYS A 27 -9.92 1.63 -6.21
CA CYS A 27 -9.86 2.72 -7.17
C CYS A 27 -8.42 2.93 -7.64
N ALA A 28 -8.22 3.31 -8.89
CA ALA A 28 -6.91 3.67 -9.43
C ALA A 28 -6.87 5.14 -9.87
N GLU A 29 -5.82 5.86 -9.46
CA GLU A 29 -5.53 7.25 -9.78
C GLU A 29 -4.21 7.37 -10.53
N GLN A 30 -4.22 7.93 -11.73
CA GLN A 30 -2.98 8.29 -12.41
C GLN A 30 -2.42 9.59 -11.84
N LEU A 31 -1.14 9.58 -11.47
CA LEU A 31 -0.48 10.79 -10.97
C LEU A 31 -0.20 11.79 -12.11
N PRO A 32 -0.44 13.10 -11.91
CA PRO A 32 -0.34 14.11 -12.97
C PRO A 32 1.04 14.26 -13.61
N ASP A 33 2.09 13.82 -12.92
CA ASP A 33 3.49 13.93 -13.31
C ASP A 33 4.03 12.66 -13.99
N GLY A 34 3.15 11.71 -14.33
CA GLY A 34 3.55 10.46 -14.97
C GLY A 34 4.32 9.52 -14.05
N LYS A 35 4.40 9.79 -12.74
CA LYS A 35 5.10 8.91 -11.76
C LYS A 35 4.44 7.55 -11.56
N GLY A 36 3.27 7.33 -12.17
CA GLY A 36 2.58 6.05 -12.18
C GLY A 36 1.14 6.16 -11.74
N THR A 37 0.64 5.06 -11.20
CA THR A 37 -0.74 4.90 -10.76
C THR A 37 -0.77 4.53 -9.28
N ILE A 38 -1.59 5.24 -8.50
CA ILE A 38 -1.89 4.89 -7.12
C ILE A 38 -3.17 4.08 -7.08
N ILE A 39 -3.16 3.02 -6.28
CA ILE A 39 -4.35 2.23 -5.99
C ILE A 39 -4.83 2.62 -4.59
N TRP A 40 -6.04 3.15 -4.51
CA TRP A 40 -6.76 3.40 -3.27
C TRP A 40 -7.63 2.20 -2.94
N MET A 41 -7.62 1.78 -1.68
CA MET A 41 -8.48 0.72 -1.17
C MET A 41 -9.33 1.26 -0.04
N ASP A 42 -10.64 1.21 -0.23
CA ASP A 42 -11.63 1.48 0.80
C ASP A 42 -12.13 0.15 1.37
N THR A 43 -12.12 0.02 2.69
CA THR A 43 -12.36 -1.25 3.38
C THR A 43 -13.62 -1.16 4.22
N GLU A 44 -14.33 -2.29 4.35
CA GLU A 44 -15.42 -2.41 5.29
C GLU A 44 -15.02 -2.01 6.71
N GLY A 45 -15.93 -1.32 7.41
CA GLY A 45 -15.68 -0.78 8.75
C GLY A 45 -15.45 -1.87 9.79
N LEU A 46 -14.17 -2.11 10.10
CA LEU A 46 -13.67 -3.16 10.99
C LEU A 46 -14.13 -3.05 12.46
N PHE A 47 -14.81 -1.98 12.85
CA PHE A 47 -15.30 -1.75 14.22
C PHE A 47 -16.80 -1.46 14.29
N SER A 48 -17.54 -1.67 13.18
CA SER A 48 -19.00 -1.60 13.19
C SER A 48 -19.60 -2.78 13.97
N SER A 49 -20.44 -2.51 14.97
CA SER A 49 -20.78 -3.46 16.05
C SER A 49 -21.49 -4.75 15.64
N GLU A 50 -21.95 -4.91 14.40
CA GLU A 50 -22.64 -6.11 13.91
C GLU A 50 -21.73 -6.99 13.03
N ASP A 51 -20.98 -6.42 12.07
CA ASP A 51 -20.22 -7.19 11.07
C ASP A 51 -18.71 -7.26 11.36
N ALA A 52 -18.16 -6.34 12.16
CA ALA A 52 -16.77 -6.37 12.61
C ALA A 52 -16.39 -7.63 13.40
N ARG A 53 -17.38 -8.25 14.04
CA ARG A 53 -17.23 -9.50 14.81
C ARG A 53 -17.43 -10.75 13.94
N SER A 54 -17.69 -10.58 12.65
CA SER A 54 -17.71 -11.70 11.73
C SER A 54 -16.29 -12.26 11.56
N SER A 55 -16.19 -13.53 11.14
CA SER A 55 -14.91 -14.16 10.79
C SER A 55 -14.21 -13.50 9.59
N TYR A 56 -14.84 -12.54 8.92
CA TYR A 56 -14.30 -11.83 7.77
C TYR A 56 -13.55 -10.55 8.12
N GLY A 57 -13.87 -9.89 9.24
CA GLY A 57 -13.22 -8.64 9.66
C GLY A 57 -11.70 -8.75 9.72
N PRO A 58 -11.14 -9.72 10.48
CA PRO A 58 -9.70 -9.94 10.51
C PRO A 58 -9.11 -10.22 9.12
N LYS A 59 -9.81 -10.98 8.28
CA LYS A 59 -9.37 -11.34 6.93
C LYS A 59 -9.27 -10.12 6.00
N ILE A 60 -10.26 -9.23 6.04
CA ILE A 60 -10.25 -7.98 5.28
C ILE A 60 -9.08 -7.11 5.73
N PHE A 61 -8.85 -7.01 7.04
CA PHE A 61 -7.71 -6.27 7.59
C PHE A 61 -6.36 -6.87 7.16
N SER A 62 -6.21 -8.21 7.19
CA SER A 62 -5.02 -8.91 6.70
C SER A 62 -4.71 -8.56 5.25
N LEU A 63 -5.72 -8.63 4.39
CA LEU A 63 -5.58 -8.37 2.96
C LEU A 63 -5.17 -6.91 2.72
N ALA A 64 -5.81 -5.98 3.42
CA ALA A 64 -5.44 -4.57 3.35
C ALA A 64 -3.99 -4.36 3.80
N LEU A 65 -3.56 -5.00 4.89
CA LEU A 65 -2.20 -4.86 5.42
C LEU A 65 -1.14 -5.46 4.47
N LEU A 66 -1.40 -6.66 3.94
CA LEU A 66 -0.47 -7.40 3.06
C LEU A 66 -0.32 -6.75 1.69
N PHE A 67 -1.41 -6.19 1.15
CA PHE A 67 -1.43 -5.65 -0.20
C PHE A 67 -1.06 -4.15 -0.26
N SER A 68 -1.23 -3.41 0.85
CA SER A 68 -0.91 -1.99 0.88
C SER A 68 0.58 -1.74 1.00
N SER A 69 1.06 -0.62 0.46
CA SER A 69 2.35 -0.02 0.86
C SER A 69 2.19 1.00 1.99
N THR A 70 0.98 1.52 2.18
CA THR A 70 0.64 2.44 3.26
C THR A 70 -0.80 2.18 3.70
N VAL A 71 -1.01 2.01 5.01
CA VAL A 71 -2.34 1.77 5.59
C VAL A 71 -2.77 2.99 6.41
N LEU A 72 -4.01 3.44 6.22
CA LEU A 72 -4.60 4.54 6.96
C LEU A 72 -5.52 3.97 8.04
N LEU A 73 -5.13 4.12 9.32
CA LEU A 73 -5.94 3.70 10.46
C LEU A 73 -6.77 4.88 10.96
N ASN A 74 -8.04 4.89 10.58
CA ASN A 74 -8.96 5.97 10.93
C ASN A 74 -9.46 5.84 12.37
N ASN A 75 -9.15 6.83 13.20
CA ASN A 75 -9.55 6.92 14.61
C ASN A 75 -10.38 8.19 14.82
N VAL A 76 -11.39 8.12 15.68
CA VAL A 76 -12.23 9.29 16.00
C VAL A 76 -11.96 9.72 17.44
N LYS A 77 -11.62 10.99 17.63
CA LYS A 77 -11.30 11.68 18.90
C LYS A 77 -10.04 11.22 19.61
N VAL A 78 -9.83 9.92 19.76
CA VAL A 78 -8.71 9.32 20.50
C VAL A 78 -8.17 8.11 19.77
N LEU A 79 -6.90 7.76 20.04
CA LEU A 79 -6.32 6.49 19.59
C LEU A 79 -7.04 5.33 20.29
N ASN A 80 -7.46 4.36 19.50
CA ASN A 80 -8.19 3.19 19.97
C ASN A 80 -7.32 1.93 19.88
N ASP A 81 -7.32 1.11 20.92
CA ASP A 81 -6.52 -0.12 21.00
C ASP A 81 -7.13 -1.32 20.28
N GLN A 82 -8.39 -1.22 19.83
CA GLN A 82 -9.08 -2.32 19.14
C GLN A 82 -8.33 -2.81 17.89
N PHE A 83 -7.53 -1.96 17.22
CA PHE A 83 -6.70 -2.36 16.10
C PHE A 83 -5.66 -3.44 16.49
N PHE A 84 -5.14 -3.41 17.72
CA PHE A 84 -4.13 -4.38 18.16
C PHE A 84 -4.66 -5.80 18.28
N ALA A 85 -5.97 -5.98 18.52
CA ALA A 85 -6.57 -7.32 18.48
C ALA A 85 -6.40 -7.95 17.10
N PHE A 86 -6.64 -7.17 16.03
CA PHE A 86 -6.42 -7.63 14.67
C PHE A 86 -4.94 -7.91 14.39
N PHE A 87 -4.03 -7.02 14.82
CA PHE A 87 -2.59 -7.28 14.68
C PHE A 87 -2.11 -8.51 15.49
N ALA A 88 -2.74 -8.81 16.64
CA ALA A 88 -2.43 -9.98 17.44
C ALA A 88 -2.81 -11.27 16.71
N GLU A 89 -3.99 -11.29 16.09
CA GLU A 89 -4.49 -12.43 15.30
C GLU A 89 -3.67 -12.66 14.01
N GLN A 90 -2.93 -11.65 13.52
CA GLN A 90 -2.09 -11.73 12.33
C GLN A 90 -0.72 -12.43 12.51
N GLN A 91 -0.57 -13.38 13.46
CA GLN A 91 0.70 -14.13 13.62
C GLN A 91 1.15 -14.84 12.33
N GLN A 92 0.23 -15.14 11.40
CA GLN A 92 0.52 -15.83 10.14
C GLN A 92 1.37 -15.01 9.16
N VAL A 93 1.34 -13.67 9.24
CA VAL A 93 2.17 -12.79 8.38
C VAL A 93 3.67 -12.96 8.68
N GLN A 94 4.05 -13.43 9.87
CA GLN A 94 5.46 -13.73 10.17
C GLN A 94 5.95 -15.03 9.49
N GLY A 95 5.05 -15.97 9.20
CA GLY A 95 5.38 -17.14 8.39
C GLY A 95 5.89 -16.73 7.00
N LEU A 96 5.37 -15.64 6.45
CA LEU A 96 5.79 -15.10 5.16
C LEU A 96 7.27 -14.67 5.13
N GLN A 97 7.77 -14.10 6.24
CA GLN A 97 9.19 -13.74 6.36
C GLN A 97 10.08 -14.98 6.40
N ALA A 98 9.64 -16.03 7.12
CA ALA A 98 10.36 -17.31 7.15
C ALA A 98 10.43 -17.98 5.76
N GLU A 99 9.44 -17.70 4.91
CA GLU A 99 9.37 -18.16 3.52
C GLU A 99 10.08 -17.21 2.52
N GLY A 100 10.87 -16.25 3.02
CA GLY A 100 11.75 -15.40 2.21
C GLY A 100 11.07 -14.19 1.57
N LEU A 101 9.87 -13.81 2.03
CA LEU A 101 9.24 -12.59 1.55
C LEU A 101 9.96 -11.36 2.11
N PRO A 102 10.29 -10.37 1.24
CA PRO A 102 11.03 -9.19 1.66
C PRO A 102 10.24 -8.44 2.74
N GLU A 103 10.95 -7.94 3.76
CA GLU A 103 10.36 -7.02 4.73
C GLU A 103 9.85 -5.79 3.98
N GLY A 104 8.52 -5.68 3.88
CA GLY A 104 7.90 -4.50 3.28
C GLY A 104 8.12 -3.31 4.19
N ASN A 105 8.58 -2.19 3.63
CA ASN A 105 8.53 -0.89 4.30
C ASN A 105 7.08 -0.41 4.38
N LEU A 106 6.25 -1.10 5.15
CA LEU A 106 4.85 -0.74 5.32
C LEU A 106 4.75 0.45 6.27
N SER A 107 4.19 1.55 5.76
CA SER A 107 3.87 2.72 6.58
C SER A 107 2.44 2.62 7.12
N VAL A 108 2.26 2.94 8.41
CA VAL A 108 0.95 3.04 9.05
C VAL A 108 0.71 4.50 9.41
N VAL A 109 -0.30 5.10 8.77
CA VAL A 109 -0.74 6.48 9.03
C VAL A 109 -1.96 6.43 9.96
N TRP A 110 -1.76 6.83 11.20
CA TRP A 110 -2.82 7.02 12.18
C TRP A 110 -3.55 8.33 11.87
N VAL A 111 -4.76 8.24 11.35
CA VAL A 111 -5.59 9.41 11.06
C VAL A 111 -6.48 9.68 12.26
N LEU A 112 -6.24 10.77 12.98
CA LEU A 112 -7.02 11.15 14.15
C LEU A 112 -8.06 12.21 13.77
N GLN A 113 -9.28 11.77 13.50
CA GLN A 113 -10.41 12.62 13.14
C GLN A 113 -11.03 13.25 14.38
N GLN A 114 -11.32 14.55 14.32
CA GLN A 114 -11.97 15.32 15.37
C GLN A 114 -11.28 15.14 16.75
N PRO A 115 -9.95 15.37 16.85
CA PRO A 115 -9.24 15.20 18.10
C PRO A 115 -9.84 16.12 19.18
N ILE A 116 -9.72 15.70 20.46
CA ILE A 116 -10.22 16.49 21.60
C ILE A 116 -9.58 17.89 21.63
N SER A 117 -8.29 17.95 21.30
CA SER A 117 -7.54 19.19 21.09
C SER A 117 -6.88 19.10 19.72
N TYR A 118 -7.25 19.99 18.80
CA TYR A 118 -6.63 20.06 17.49
C TYR A 118 -5.38 20.93 17.52
N ASP A 119 -4.31 20.38 16.95
CA ASP A 119 -2.99 20.98 16.81
C ASP A 119 -2.54 20.77 15.35
N ALA A 120 -2.39 21.87 14.60
CA ALA A 120 -1.98 21.83 13.19
C ALA A 120 -0.59 21.18 12.97
N THR A 121 0.27 21.16 13.98
CA THR A 121 1.58 20.50 13.95
C THR A 121 1.53 19.03 14.33
N SER A 122 0.42 18.59 14.95
CA SER A 122 0.19 17.27 15.53
C SER A 122 1.28 16.82 16.52
N ALA A 123 1.95 17.76 17.19
CA ALA A 123 3.03 17.47 18.13
C ALA A 123 2.50 16.69 19.34
N THR A 124 1.35 17.11 19.88
CA THR A 124 0.73 16.42 21.02
C THR A 124 0.34 14.99 20.65
N SER A 125 -0.29 14.81 19.48
CA SER A 125 -0.69 13.48 19.00
C SER A 125 0.50 12.57 18.70
N ARG A 126 1.64 13.11 18.25
CA ARG A 126 2.88 12.31 18.08
C ARG A 126 3.36 11.74 19.41
N SER A 127 3.48 12.55 20.45
CA SER A 127 3.86 12.07 21.78
C SER A 127 2.85 11.08 22.36
N GLN A 128 1.55 11.31 22.11
CA GLN A 128 0.51 10.34 22.50
C GLN A 128 0.65 9.01 21.75
N LEU A 129 0.95 9.04 20.45
CA LEU A 129 1.16 7.82 19.67
C LEU A 129 2.40 7.06 20.13
N GLU A 130 3.49 7.76 20.43
CA GLU A 130 4.71 7.14 20.98
C GLU A 130 4.42 6.44 22.32
N ALA A 131 3.72 7.12 23.23
CA ALA A 131 3.31 6.53 24.50
C ALA A 131 2.31 5.38 24.31
N PHE A 132 1.42 5.49 23.33
CA PHE A 132 0.43 4.47 22.99
C PHE A 132 1.08 3.21 22.44
N LEU A 133 2.12 3.33 21.60
CA LEU A 133 2.86 2.18 21.07
C LEU A 133 3.88 1.61 22.07
N GLY A 134 4.47 2.46 22.92
CA GLY A 134 5.51 2.10 23.86
C GLY A 134 5.00 1.62 25.24
N LEU A 135 3.81 1.05 25.33
CA LEU A 135 3.26 0.57 26.60
C LEU A 135 4.07 -0.65 27.09
N PRO A 136 4.75 -0.57 28.26
CA PRO A 136 5.62 -1.66 28.70
C PRO A 136 4.85 -2.95 28.99
N GLY A 137 5.37 -4.09 28.51
CA GLY A 137 4.79 -5.41 28.74
C GLY A 137 3.67 -5.81 27.77
N ASP A 138 3.40 -5.01 26.74
CA ASP A 138 2.49 -5.36 25.65
C ASP A 138 3.30 -5.78 24.41
N GLU A 139 3.58 -7.08 24.29
CA GLU A 139 4.36 -7.66 23.19
C GLU A 139 3.74 -7.37 21.81
N THR A 140 2.41 -7.24 21.72
CA THR A 140 1.73 -6.96 20.46
C THR A 140 2.03 -5.54 19.99
N ARG A 141 1.96 -4.56 20.90
CA ARG A 141 2.32 -3.17 20.59
C ARG A 141 3.78 -3.01 20.27
N GLU A 142 4.68 -3.64 21.03
CA GLU A 142 6.12 -3.64 20.75
C GLU A 142 6.43 -4.22 19.37
N ARG A 143 5.70 -5.28 18.97
CA ARG A 143 5.82 -5.85 17.63
C ARG A 143 5.34 -4.89 16.55
N VAL A 144 4.16 -4.29 16.72
CA VAL A 144 3.61 -3.31 15.77
C VAL A 144 4.57 -2.13 15.65
N GLN A 145 5.05 -1.59 16.77
CA GLN A 145 6.00 -0.47 16.82
C GLN A 145 7.28 -0.72 16.02
N ARG A 146 7.81 -1.96 16.07
CA ARG A 146 9.03 -2.33 15.35
C ARG A 146 8.77 -2.70 13.89
N GLY A 147 7.64 -3.31 13.60
CA GLY A 147 7.32 -3.86 12.28
C GLY A 147 6.88 -2.82 11.26
N PHE A 148 6.47 -1.62 11.70
CA PHE A 148 5.90 -0.61 10.82
C PHE A 148 6.52 0.77 11.03
N ARG A 149 6.53 1.56 9.96
CA ARG A 149 6.83 2.99 10.06
C ARG A 149 5.55 3.74 10.43
N HIS A 150 5.52 4.32 11.62
CA HIS A 150 4.34 5.01 12.12
C HIS A 150 4.35 6.51 11.84
N LEU A 151 3.23 7.03 11.35
CA LEU A 151 2.97 8.44 11.12
C LEU A 151 1.60 8.79 11.71
N ILE A 152 1.42 10.03 12.17
CA ILE A 152 0.12 10.50 12.66
C ILE A 152 -0.25 11.82 12.00
N GLN A 153 -1.52 11.95 11.64
CA GLN A 153 -2.09 13.16 11.08
C GLN A 153 -3.44 13.43 11.73
N GLU A 154 -3.58 14.60 12.32
CA GLU A 154 -4.87 15.08 12.83
C GLU A 154 -5.71 15.68 11.70
N VAL A 155 -7.02 15.42 11.74
CA VAL A 155 -8.01 16.01 10.85
C VAL A 155 -9.13 16.60 11.72
N PRO A 156 -9.32 17.92 11.78
CA PRO A 156 -10.31 18.54 12.66
C PRO A 156 -11.75 18.24 12.18
N ALA A 157 -12.75 18.80 12.85
CA ALA A 157 -14.12 18.72 12.37
C ALA A 157 -14.25 19.38 10.98
N ALA A 158 -15.02 18.76 10.08
CA ALA A 158 -15.22 19.30 8.73
C ALA A 158 -16.13 20.53 8.72
N ALA A 159 -17.10 20.58 9.63
CA ALA A 159 -18.05 21.68 9.78
C ALA A 159 -18.51 21.79 11.24
N ASN A 160 -18.76 23.02 11.70
CA ASN A 160 -19.33 23.29 13.02
C ASN A 160 -20.81 22.89 13.12
N ASP A 161 -21.53 22.86 12.00
CA ASP A 161 -22.94 22.48 11.94
C ASP A 161 -23.09 20.97 11.70
N PHE A 162 -23.49 20.23 12.74
CA PHE A 162 -23.71 18.78 12.66
C PHE A 162 -24.79 18.38 11.64
N ARG A 163 -25.71 19.29 11.28
CA ARG A 163 -26.76 19.01 10.28
C ARG A 163 -26.16 18.80 8.89
N LEU A 164 -24.99 19.36 8.64
CA LEU A 164 -24.24 19.23 7.40
C LEU A 164 -23.48 17.90 7.30
N TRP A 165 -23.32 17.17 8.40
CA TRP A 165 -22.46 15.97 8.44
C TRP A 165 -22.94 14.84 7.51
N SER A 166 -24.26 14.72 7.35
CA SER A 166 -24.88 13.74 6.43
C SER A 166 -24.71 14.08 4.94
N LYS A 167 -24.09 15.22 4.62
CA LYS A 167 -23.94 15.72 3.25
C LYS A 167 -22.52 16.24 2.98
N LEU A 168 -21.54 15.89 3.80
CA LEU A 168 -20.17 16.42 3.68
C LEU A 168 -19.54 16.14 2.31
N ASP A 169 -19.92 15.02 1.70
CA ASP A 169 -19.54 14.60 0.34
C ASP A 169 -20.15 15.49 -0.77
N GLN A 170 -21.19 16.25 -0.45
CA GLN A 170 -21.90 17.15 -1.38
C GLN A 170 -21.53 18.63 -1.18
N LEU A 171 -20.75 18.94 -0.14
CA LEU A 171 -20.31 20.29 0.14
C LEU A 171 -19.06 20.62 -0.67
N GLU A 172 -18.99 21.85 -1.15
CA GLU A 172 -17.77 22.39 -1.74
C GLU A 172 -16.75 22.74 -0.65
N ASP A 173 -15.47 22.80 -1.03
CA ASP A 173 -14.36 23.04 -0.08
C ASP A 173 -14.56 24.39 0.65
N GLU A 174 -15.19 25.41 0.04
CA GLU A 174 -15.48 26.72 0.68
C GLU A 174 -16.58 26.66 1.76
N GLN A 175 -17.37 25.59 1.79
CA GLN A 175 -18.41 25.38 2.80
C GLN A 175 -17.90 24.60 4.02
N LEU A 176 -16.66 24.10 3.95
CA LEU A 176 -15.99 23.37 5.00
C LEU A 176 -15.10 24.32 5.83
N LEU A 177 -14.68 23.87 7.01
CA LEU A 177 -13.68 24.59 7.79
C LEU A 177 -12.33 24.58 7.05
N LEU A 178 -11.67 25.73 7.01
CA LEU A 178 -10.37 25.89 6.32
C LEU A 178 -9.34 24.92 6.89
N GLU A 179 -9.31 24.78 8.22
CA GLU A 179 -8.39 23.87 8.92
C GLU A 179 -8.62 22.40 8.53
N TYR A 180 -9.87 22.02 8.21
CA TYR A 180 -10.17 20.69 7.71
C TYR A 180 -9.65 20.48 6.29
N VAL A 181 -9.88 21.45 5.40
CA VAL A 181 -9.40 21.40 4.01
C VAL A 181 -7.88 21.32 3.97
N ASP A 182 -7.20 22.14 4.78
CA ASP A 182 -5.74 22.14 4.90
C ASP A 182 -5.22 20.81 5.48
N ALA A 183 -5.83 20.30 6.55
CA ALA A 183 -5.46 19.01 7.14
C ALA A 183 -5.65 17.83 6.18
N ALA A 184 -6.75 17.82 5.40
CA ALA A 184 -6.99 16.79 4.39
C ALA A 184 -5.97 16.87 3.24
N SER A 185 -5.58 18.07 2.83
CA SER A 185 -4.53 18.30 1.84
C SER A 185 -3.16 17.83 2.34
N MET A 186 -2.82 18.14 3.60
CA MET A 186 -1.61 17.67 4.25
C MET A 186 -1.57 16.14 4.37
N LEU A 187 -2.69 15.51 4.76
CA LEU A 187 -2.81 14.05 4.82
C LEU A 187 -2.55 13.42 3.45
N ARG A 188 -3.17 13.94 2.38
CA ARG A 188 -2.91 13.45 1.03
C ARG A 188 -1.44 13.60 0.66
N SER A 189 -0.84 14.76 0.92
CA SER A 189 0.58 15.01 0.64
C SER A 189 1.51 14.06 1.41
N LEU A 190 1.17 13.77 2.68
CA LEU A 190 1.88 12.79 3.51
C LEU A 190 1.83 11.40 2.87
N VAL A 191 0.65 10.91 2.49
CA VAL A 191 0.48 9.59 1.86
C VAL A 191 1.27 9.51 0.55
N LEU A 192 1.14 10.52 -0.33
CA LEU A 192 1.87 10.56 -1.60
C LEU A 192 3.39 10.53 -1.40
N ARG A 193 3.90 11.22 -0.38
CA ARG A 193 5.32 11.21 -0.04
C ARG A 193 5.79 9.84 0.43
N GLU A 194 5.00 9.15 1.24
CA GLU A 194 5.33 7.79 1.70
C GLU A 194 5.35 6.80 0.53
N LEU A 195 4.34 6.88 -0.34
CA LEU A 195 4.26 6.04 -1.54
C LEU A 195 5.41 6.28 -2.52
N ALA A 196 5.99 7.49 -2.57
CA ALA A 196 7.16 7.76 -3.41
C ALA A 196 8.40 6.92 -3.02
N SER A 197 8.46 6.43 -1.78
CA SER A 197 9.51 5.53 -1.31
C SER A 197 9.12 4.05 -1.33
N ALA A 198 7.86 3.74 -1.65
CA ALA A 198 7.37 2.38 -1.73
C ALA A 198 7.91 1.67 -2.97
N ARG A 199 8.06 0.34 -2.88
CA ARG A 199 8.42 -0.48 -4.04
C ARG A 199 7.25 -0.45 -5.04
N PRO A 200 7.43 0.04 -6.27
CA PRO A 200 6.37 0.03 -7.26
C PRO A 200 6.01 -1.40 -7.64
N MET A 201 4.72 -1.66 -7.83
CA MET A 201 4.19 -2.93 -8.32
C MET A 201 3.77 -2.80 -9.77
N GLN A 202 4.11 -3.79 -10.59
CA GLN A 202 3.65 -3.85 -11.98
C GLN A 202 2.15 -4.16 -12.01
N ALA A 203 1.40 -3.47 -12.88
CA ALA A 203 -0.04 -3.64 -12.99
C ALA A 203 -0.45 -5.09 -13.30
N ALA A 204 0.36 -5.81 -14.10
CA ALA A 204 0.13 -7.22 -14.40
C ALA A 204 0.26 -8.12 -13.16
N SER A 205 1.16 -7.79 -12.23
CA SER A 205 1.42 -8.57 -11.02
C SER A 205 0.38 -8.34 -9.92
N VAL A 206 -0.31 -7.19 -9.93
CA VAL A 206 -1.31 -6.82 -8.91
C VAL A 206 -2.37 -7.91 -8.74
N ALA A 207 -2.95 -8.40 -9.84
CA ALA A 207 -4.01 -9.40 -9.78
C ALA A 207 -3.51 -10.75 -9.24
N THR A 208 -2.30 -11.16 -9.63
CA THR A 208 -1.68 -12.41 -9.17
C THR A 208 -1.34 -12.35 -7.68
N GLN A 209 -0.73 -11.26 -7.21
CA GLN A 209 -0.42 -11.07 -5.80
C GLN A 209 -1.67 -10.98 -4.93
N LEU A 210 -2.70 -10.27 -5.40
CA LEU A 210 -3.97 -10.20 -4.69
C LEU A 210 -4.62 -11.58 -4.57
N ARG A 211 -4.60 -12.40 -5.64
CA ARG A 211 -5.10 -13.78 -5.60
C ARG A 211 -4.35 -14.63 -4.57
N MET A 212 -3.01 -14.55 -4.59
CA MET A 212 -2.16 -15.25 -3.63
C MET A 212 -2.50 -14.85 -2.18
N TYR A 213 -2.64 -13.56 -1.88
CA TYR A 213 -2.99 -13.11 -0.54
C TYR A 213 -4.42 -13.52 -0.14
N VAL A 214 -5.38 -13.48 -1.06
CA VAL A 214 -6.74 -13.98 -0.82
C VAL A 214 -6.72 -15.46 -0.47
N GLU A 215 -5.99 -16.28 -1.21
CA GLU A 215 -5.87 -17.71 -0.92
C GLU A 215 -5.19 -17.97 0.43
N LEU A 216 -4.13 -17.21 0.76
CA LEU A 216 -3.47 -17.28 2.07
C LEU A 216 -4.47 -16.98 3.20
N VAL A 217 -5.20 -15.88 3.10
CA VAL A 217 -6.12 -15.44 4.15
C VAL A 217 -7.38 -16.32 4.23
N GLN A 218 -7.81 -16.90 3.12
CA GLN A 218 -8.95 -17.83 3.12
C GLN A 218 -8.59 -19.17 3.74
N ASN A 219 -7.44 -19.74 3.34
CA ASN A 219 -7.05 -21.09 3.71
C ASN A 219 -6.15 -21.15 4.95
N GLU A 220 -5.62 -20.02 5.42
CA GLU A 220 -4.65 -19.94 6.53
C GLU A 220 -3.35 -20.73 6.26
N HIS A 221 -3.11 -21.09 5.00
CA HIS A 221 -1.94 -21.82 4.55
C HIS A 221 -1.26 -21.04 3.44
N PHE A 222 0.06 -20.91 3.55
CA PHE A 222 0.89 -20.32 2.52
C PHE A 222 1.39 -21.41 1.58
N SER A 223 1.09 -21.27 0.29
CA SER A 223 1.72 -22.09 -0.75
C SER A 223 2.99 -21.40 -1.22
N GLY A 224 4.14 -21.87 -0.75
CA GLY A 224 5.44 -21.37 -1.19
C GLY A 224 5.61 -21.43 -2.72
N ALA A 225 4.95 -22.37 -3.40
CA ALA A 225 4.94 -22.46 -4.86
C ALA A 225 4.23 -21.27 -5.52
N LEU A 226 3.04 -20.89 -5.04
CA LEU A 226 2.29 -19.75 -5.58
C LEU A 226 2.97 -18.43 -5.29
N ALA A 227 3.60 -18.31 -4.12
CA ALA A 227 4.37 -17.12 -3.81
C ALA A 227 5.60 -17.02 -4.68
N LYS A 228 6.39 -18.09 -4.76
CA LYS A 228 7.55 -18.12 -5.64
C LYS A 228 7.19 -17.74 -7.06
N GLU A 229 6.13 -18.31 -7.62
CA GLU A 229 5.61 -17.97 -8.95
C GLU A 229 5.24 -16.48 -9.05
N ALA A 230 4.42 -15.95 -8.14
CA ALA A 230 3.98 -14.56 -8.17
C ALA A 230 5.15 -13.55 -8.05
N PHE A 231 6.16 -13.85 -7.22
CA PHE A 231 7.32 -12.98 -7.05
C PHE A 231 8.32 -13.12 -8.19
N GLU A 232 8.57 -14.33 -8.69
CA GLU A 232 9.44 -14.56 -9.85
C GLU A 232 8.85 -13.91 -11.10
N GLU A 233 7.56 -14.10 -11.38
CA GLU A 233 6.88 -13.45 -12.51
C GLU A 233 6.95 -11.93 -12.41
N SER A 234 6.70 -11.38 -11.21
CA SER A 234 6.76 -9.94 -11.01
C SER A 234 8.16 -9.37 -11.18
N GLU A 235 9.20 -10.10 -10.75
CA GLU A 235 10.58 -9.67 -10.88
C GLU A 235 11.07 -9.79 -12.33
N ILE A 236 10.70 -10.87 -13.02
CA ILE A 236 10.95 -11.04 -14.46
C ILE A 236 10.28 -9.91 -15.24
N ALA A 237 8.99 -9.66 -15.02
CA ALA A 237 8.27 -8.58 -15.70
C ALA A 237 8.93 -7.21 -15.45
N ARG A 238 9.41 -6.95 -14.23
CA ARG A 238 10.15 -5.72 -13.89
C ARG A 238 11.46 -5.61 -14.66
N LEU A 239 12.25 -6.68 -14.71
CA LEU A 239 13.52 -6.72 -15.44
C LEU A 239 13.30 -6.53 -16.95
N CYS A 240 12.30 -7.21 -17.52
CA CYS A 240 11.92 -7.06 -18.93
C CYS A 240 11.46 -5.64 -19.25
N GLY A 241 10.60 -5.03 -18.42
CA GLY A 241 10.17 -3.65 -18.60
C GLY A 241 11.33 -2.65 -18.51
N GLY A 242 12.25 -2.86 -17.56
CA GLY A 242 13.47 -2.06 -17.45
C GLY A 242 14.38 -2.18 -18.68
N PHE A 243 14.53 -3.40 -19.21
CA PHE A 243 15.29 -3.63 -20.45
C PHE A 243 14.62 -2.96 -21.66
N ALA A 244 13.30 -3.09 -21.81
CA ALA A 244 12.56 -2.47 -22.91
C ALA A 244 12.70 -0.95 -22.91
N ASN A 245 12.55 -0.30 -21.74
CA ASN A 245 12.72 1.14 -21.61
C ASN A 245 14.16 1.58 -21.94
N ALA A 246 15.16 0.87 -21.42
CA ALA A 246 16.55 1.15 -21.71
C ALA A 246 16.85 0.99 -23.21
N ALA A 247 16.31 -0.05 -23.84
CA ALA A 247 16.46 -0.29 -25.28
C ALA A 247 15.79 0.80 -26.12
N GLU A 248 14.61 1.29 -25.72
CA GLU A 248 13.90 2.38 -26.40
C GLU A 248 14.68 3.71 -26.29
N GLU A 249 15.20 4.03 -25.10
CA GLU A 249 16.06 5.21 -24.88
C GLU A 249 17.34 5.14 -25.73
N LEU A 250 17.92 3.94 -25.84
CA LEU A 250 19.09 3.67 -26.66
C LEU A 250 18.80 3.77 -28.16
N ALA A 251 17.61 3.33 -28.58
CA ALA A 251 17.15 3.39 -29.96
C ALA A 251 17.00 4.83 -30.41
N GLY A 252 16.35 5.68 -29.61
CA GLY A 252 15.84 6.94 -30.13
C GLY A 252 14.82 6.71 -31.27
N GLU A 253 14.72 7.65 -32.21
CA GLU A 253 13.80 7.52 -33.35
C GLU A 253 14.28 6.47 -34.35
N MET A 254 13.43 5.49 -34.63
CA MET A 254 13.71 4.45 -35.61
C MET A 254 13.62 4.99 -37.05
N PRO A 255 14.53 4.56 -37.98
CA PRO A 255 15.58 3.57 -37.79
C PRO A 255 16.85 4.16 -37.16
N SER A 256 17.37 3.50 -36.14
CA SER A 256 18.57 3.96 -35.43
C SER A 256 19.86 3.31 -35.93
N THR A 257 20.88 4.14 -36.13
CA THR A 257 22.25 3.72 -36.45
C THR A 257 23.09 3.44 -35.20
N SER A 258 22.61 3.81 -34.02
CA SER A 258 23.33 3.65 -32.74
C SER A 258 23.11 2.29 -32.07
N PHE A 259 22.09 1.55 -32.50
CA PHE A 259 21.68 0.29 -31.86
C PHE A 259 22.81 -0.76 -31.70
N PRO A 260 23.65 -1.02 -32.71
CA PRO A 260 24.68 -2.06 -32.62
C PRO A 260 25.77 -1.73 -31.58
N GLU A 261 26.25 -0.48 -31.53
CA GLU A 261 27.30 -0.07 -30.58
C GLU A 261 26.78 -0.09 -29.14
N ALA A 262 25.54 0.36 -28.96
CA ALA A 262 24.95 0.52 -27.67
C ALA A 262 24.49 -0.84 -27.07
N PHE A 263 24.16 -1.84 -27.91
CA PHE A 263 23.92 -3.21 -27.48
C PHE A 263 25.16 -3.86 -26.88
N VAL A 264 26.35 -3.61 -27.46
CA VAL A 264 27.63 -4.14 -26.93
C VAL A 264 27.91 -3.59 -25.53
N THR A 265 27.73 -2.28 -25.32
CA THR A 265 27.92 -1.66 -24.00
C THR A 265 26.89 -2.16 -22.97
N SER A 266 25.64 -2.33 -23.38
CA SER A 266 24.57 -2.83 -22.50
C SER A 266 24.77 -4.31 -22.12
N GLN A 267 25.42 -5.09 -22.96
CA GLN A 267 25.64 -6.52 -22.74
C GLN A 267 26.63 -6.76 -21.58
N GLU A 268 27.67 -5.93 -21.45
CA GLU A 268 28.61 -6.01 -20.32
C GLU A 268 27.91 -5.71 -18.97
N ASP A 269 27.05 -4.70 -18.95
CA ASP A 269 26.25 -4.35 -17.77
C ASP A 269 25.22 -5.43 -17.42
N LEU A 270 24.60 -6.05 -18.43
CA LEU A 270 23.65 -7.14 -18.26
C LEU A 270 24.33 -8.40 -17.71
N ASP A 271 25.51 -8.76 -18.20
CA ASP A 271 26.25 -9.91 -17.72
C ASP A 271 26.73 -9.72 -16.27
N SER A 272 27.10 -8.49 -15.89
CA SER A 272 27.40 -8.12 -14.51
C SER A 272 26.18 -8.29 -13.59
N LYS A 273 25.02 -7.72 -13.95
CA LYS A 273 23.77 -7.87 -13.19
C LYS A 273 23.28 -9.30 -13.12
N LYS A 274 23.44 -10.07 -14.21
CA LYS A 274 23.09 -11.49 -14.26
C LYS A 274 23.89 -12.29 -13.24
N LYS A 275 25.18 -12.01 -13.11
CA LYS A 275 26.04 -12.65 -12.11
C LYS A 275 25.55 -12.35 -10.69
N ASP A 276 25.22 -11.08 -10.39
CA ASP A 276 24.66 -10.69 -9.10
C ASP A 276 23.33 -11.40 -8.79
N VAL A 277 22.43 -11.52 -9.78
CA VAL A 277 21.14 -12.21 -9.59
C VAL A 277 21.36 -13.72 -9.33
N VAL A 278 22.25 -14.36 -10.07
CA VAL A 278 22.57 -15.79 -9.88
C VAL A 278 23.17 -16.04 -8.50
N GLU A 279 24.08 -15.16 -8.05
CA GLU A 279 24.72 -15.25 -6.74
C GLU A 279 23.72 -15.00 -5.59
N ASN A 280 22.80 -14.04 -5.75
CA ASN A 280 21.85 -13.66 -4.69
C ASN A 280 20.59 -14.54 -4.62
N PHE A 281 20.12 -15.11 -5.74
CA PHE A 281 18.87 -15.88 -5.78
C PHE A 281 19.07 -17.40 -5.83
N HIS A 282 20.32 -17.90 -5.72
CA HIS A 282 20.66 -19.33 -5.78
C HIS A 282 20.05 -20.07 -6.99
N LEU A 283 19.84 -19.38 -8.11
CA LEU A 283 19.30 -19.96 -9.33
C LEU A 283 20.41 -20.76 -10.02
N GLY A 284 20.26 -22.09 -10.10
CA GLY A 284 21.23 -22.94 -10.82
C GLY A 284 21.36 -22.53 -12.28
N ALA A 285 22.58 -22.54 -12.84
CA ALA A 285 22.87 -22.04 -14.19
C ALA A 285 21.99 -22.64 -15.33
N ALA A 286 21.40 -23.81 -15.10
CA ALA A 286 20.51 -24.47 -16.05
C ALA A 286 19.09 -23.85 -16.15
N SER A 287 18.56 -23.23 -15.08
CA SER A 287 17.21 -22.62 -15.11
C SER A 287 17.18 -21.30 -15.89
N TRP A 288 18.31 -20.58 -15.93
CA TRP A 288 18.45 -19.31 -16.64
C TRP A 288 18.43 -19.46 -18.17
N LEU A 289 19.02 -20.52 -18.72
CA LEU A 289 19.06 -20.78 -20.16
C LEU A 289 17.67 -21.10 -20.74
N GLN A 290 16.79 -21.74 -19.97
CA GLN A 290 15.41 -21.98 -20.37
C GLN A 290 14.60 -20.68 -20.43
N LEU A 291 14.88 -19.73 -19.53
CA LEU A 291 14.21 -18.43 -19.48
C LEU A 291 14.59 -17.55 -20.68
N VAL A 292 15.88 -17.47 -21.03
CA VAL A 292 16.35 -16.64 -22.16
C VAL A 292 15.89 -17.19 -23.52
N LEU A 293 15.84 -18.51 -23.71
CA LEU A 293 15.40 -19.13 -24.96
C LEU A 293 13.90 -18.94 -25.23
N PHE A 294 13.08 -18.77 -24.20
CA PHE A 294 11.65 -18.52 -24.35
C PHE A 294 11.35 -17.11 -24.89
N PHE A 295 12.22 -16.12 -24.63
CA PHE A 295 12.03 -14.71 -24.99
C PHE A 295 12.65 -14.28 -26.32
N ILE A 296 13.59 -15.05 -26.90
CA ILE A 296 14.07 -14.80 -28.27
C ILE A 296 13.04 -15.26 -29.32
N LEU A 297 12.03 -16.03 -28.90
CA LEU A 297 11.01 -16.62 -29.77
C LEU A 297 9.61 -15.97 -29.66
N LEU A 298 9.45 -14.92 -28.84
CA LEU A 298 8.25 -14.07 -28.74
C LEU A 298 8.58 -12.66 -29.21
#